data_AF-A0A6B2VBH3-F1
#
_entry.id   AF-A0A6B2VBH3-F1
#
_cell.length_a   1.000
_cell.length_b   1.000
_cell.length_c   1.000
_cell.angle_alpha   90.00
_cell.angle_beta   90.00
_cell.angle_gamma   90.00
#
_symmetry.space_group_name_H-M   'P 1'
#
loop_
_entity.id
_entity.type
_entity.pdbx_description
1 polymer ?
#
loop_
_entity_poly.entity_id
_entity_poly.type
_entity_poly.pdbx_seq_one_letter_code
_entity_poly.pdbx_strand_id
1 'polypeptide(L)' 'MRVYVPLTLPGLAEAHRTGRLGAEPFAAHAVTPALRAWYGSEDTEELEYAALTRAALASLRQLAAAPDAPRRR' A
#
# COMPACT_ATOMS: atom_id res chain seq x y z
N MET A 1 4.68 -13.88 5.43
CA MET A 1 4.39 -12.49 5.84
C MET A 1 4.60 -11.57 4.64
N ARG A 2 3.52 -10.93 4.17
CA ARG A 2 3.54 -10.00 3.04
C ARG A 2 3.38 -8.56 3.56
N VAL A 3 4.09 -7.63 2.94
CA VAL A 3 3.98 -6.19 3.21
C VAL A 3 3.55 -5.49 1.93
N TYR A 4 2.48 -4.71 2.01
CA TYR A 4 1.89 -3.98 0.91
C TYR A 4 2.23 -2.50 1.07
N VAL A 5 2.99 -1.96 0.11
CA VAL A 5 3.43 -0.58 0.13
C VAL A 5 2.56 0.22 -0.85
N PRO A 6 1.83 1.25 -0.39
CA PRO A 6 1.03 2.11 -1.24
C PRO A 6 1.94 2.98 -2.10
N LEU A 7 1.81 2.84 -3.42
CA LEU A 7 2.54 3.61 -4.42
C LEU A 7 1.60 4.10 -5.52
N THR A 8 2.05 5.13 -6.25
CA THR A 8 1.56 5.54 -7.56
C THR A 8 2.48 4.98 -8.66
N LEU A 9 2.07 5.04 -9.94
CA LEU A 9 2.94 4.58 -11.05
C LEU A 9 4.29 5.33 -11.10
N PRO A 10 4.35 6.68 -10.97
CA PRO A 10 5.62 7.38 -10.86
C PRO A 10 6.44 6.95 -9.64
N GLY A 11 5.79 6.78 -8.47
CA GLY A 11 6.47 6.33 -7.25
C GLY A 11 7.07 4.92 -7.40
N LEU A 12 6.39 4.01 -8.10
CA LEU A 12 6.91 2.69 -8.41
C LEU A 12 8.09 2.75 -9.38
N ALA A 13 8.03 3.60 -10.41
CA ALA A 13 9.14 3.79 -11.33
C ALA A 13 10.39 4.34 -10.63
N GLU A 14 10.20 5.29 -9.71
CA GLU A 14 11.28 5.82 -8.86
C GLU A 14 11.91 4.72 -8.00
N ALA A 15 11.07 3.94 -7.33
CA ALA A 15 11.52 2.87 -6.46
C ALA A 15 12.29 1.79 -7.23
N HIS A 16 11.82 1.44 -8.43
CA HIS A 16 12.52 0.52 -9.31
C HIS A 16 13.89 1.06 -9.73
N ARG A 17 13.97 2.35 -10.08
CA ARG A 17 15.22 2.99 -10.52
C ARG A 17 16.24 3.14 -9.39
N THR A 18 15.80 3.45 -8.17
CA THR A 18 16.68 3.77 -7.04
C THR A 18 16.91 2.60 -6.08
N GLY A 19 16.09 1.56 -6.18
CA GLY A 19 16.04 0.47 -5.19
C GLY A 19 15.51 0.91 -3.82
N ARG A 20 14.87 2.10 -3.72
CA ARG A 20 14.43 2.68 -2.45
C ARG A 20 12.95 3.08 -2.50
N LEU A 21 12.24 2.82 -1.42
CA LEU A 21 10.82 3.19 -1.29
C LEU A 21 10.70 4.60 -0.70
N GLY A 22 10.76 5.62 -1.58
CA GLY A 22 10.52 7.03 -1.20
C GLY A 22 11.46 7.59 -0.11
N ALA A 23 11.08 8.74 0.45
CA ALA A 23 11.75 9.32 1.63
C ALA A 23 11.13 8.73 2.91
N GLU A 24 11.97 8.33 3.86
CA GLU A 24 11.51 7.78 5.13
C GLU A 24 11.04 8.90 6.07
N PRO A 25 9.98 8.66 6.89
CA PRO A 25 9.19 7.44 6.98
C PRO A 25 8.09 7.33 5.90
N PHE A 26 7.80 6.10 5.44
CA PHE A 26 6.71 5.82 4.49
C PHE A 26 5.67 4.85 5.08
N ALA A 27 4.44 4.91 4.57
CA ALA A 27 3.36 4.03 5.01
C ALA A 27 3.51 2.62 4.42
N ALA A 28 3.21 1.58 5.20
CA ALA A 28 3.13 0.21 4.74
C ALA A 28 1.99 -0.53 5.48
N HIS A 29 1.41 -1.53 4.82
CA HIS A 29 0.29 -2.30 5.35
C HIS A 29 0.65 -3.78 5.38
N ALA A 30 0.30 -4.46 6.47
CA ALA A 30 0.49 -5.89 6.62
C ALA A 30 -0.59 -6.43 7.56
N VAL A 31 -0.68 -7.75 7.69
CA VAL A 31 -1.48 -8.38 8.73
C VAL A 31 -0.83 -8.11 10.08
N THR A 32 -1.47 -7.28 10.90
CA THR A 32 -1.02 -6.96 12.27
C THR A 32 -1.92 -7.67 13.29
N PRO A 33 -1.46 -7.84 14.55
CA PRO A 33 -2.33 -8.34 15.62
C PRO A 33 -3.61 -7.51 15.78
N ALA A 34 -3.51 -6.18 15.65
CA ALA A 34 -4.66 -5.29 15.70
C ALA A 34 -5.64 -5.50 14.53
N LEU A 35 -5.12 -5.75 13.31
CA LEU A 35 -5.97 -6.07 12.16
C LEU A 35 -6.70 -7.39 12.38
N ARG A 36 -5.99 -8.44 12.85
CA ARG A 36 -6.57 -9.77 13.10
C ARG A 36 -7.67 -9.71 14.17
N ALA A 37 -7.44 -8.98 15.26
CA ALA A 37 -8.44 -8.78 16.31
C ALA A 37 -9.68 -8.01 15.83
N TRP A 38 -9.51 -7.03 14.93
CA TRP A 38 -10.62 -6.22 14.43
C TRP A 38 -11.42 -6.91 13.34
N TYR A 39 -10.76 -7.62 12.42
CA TYR A 39 -11.42 -8.30 11.31
C TYR A 39 -12.16 -9.58 11.75
N GLY A 40 -11.79 -10.16 12.89
CA GLY A 40 -12.44 -11.34 13.47
C GLY A 40 -12.26 -12.63 12.65
N SER A 41 -11.48 -12.58 11.57
CA SER A 41 -11.14 -13.74 10.74
C SER A 41 -9.82 -14.35 11.20
N GLU A 42 -9.77 -15.68 11.21
CA GLU A 42 -8.52 -16.42 11.41
C GLU A 42 -7.86 -16.82 10.08
N ASP A 43 -8.60 -16.72 8.98
CA ASP A 43 -8.10 -17.02 7.64
C ASP A 43 -7.03 -16.01 7.22
N THR A 44 -5.86 -16.53 6.88
CA THR A 44 -4.73 -15.70 6.49
C THR A 44 -4.97 -15.04 5.15
N GLU A 45 -5.64 -15.70 4.20
CA GLU A 45 -5.90 -15.13 2.87
C GLU A 45 -6.85 -13.92 2.97
N GLU A 46 -7.91 -14.04 3.78
CA GLU A 46 -8.84 -12.93 4.03
C GLU A 46 -8.14 -11.73 4.68
N LEU A 47 -7.28 -11.98 5.67
CA LEU A 47 -6.52 -10.91 6.33
C LEU A 47 -5.49 -10.27 5.41
N GLU A 48 -4.84 -11.05 4.55
CA GLU A 48 -3.93 -10.54 3.53
C GLU A 48 -4.68 -9.68 2.50
N TYR A 49 -5.88 -10.09 2.09
CA TYR A 49 -6.74 -9.29 1.23
C TYR A 49 -7.18 -7.98 1.91
N ALA A 50 -7.50 -8.01 3.20
CA ALA A 50 -7.81 -6.81 3.98
C ALA A 50 -6.62 -5.84 4.03
N ALA A 51 -5.40 -6.33 4.28
CA ALA A 51 -4.19 -5.52 4.29
C ALA A 51 -3.90 -4.92 2.90
N LEU A 52 -4.02 -5.72 1.83
CA LEU A 52 -3.89 -5.28 0.45
C LEU A 52 -4.89 -4.17 0.11
N THR A 53 -6.16 -4.35 0.49
CA THR A 53 -7.23 -3.38 0.21
C THR A 53 -6.96 -2.04 0.90
N ARG A 54 -6.46 -2.06 2.13
CA ARG A 54 -6.07 -0.83 2.84
C ARG A 54 -4.90 -0.12 2.15
N ALA A 55 -3.91 -0.86 1.64
CA ALA A 55 -2.83 -0.28 0.84
C ALA A 55 -3.35 0.32 -0.48
N ALA A 56 -4.26 -0.36 -1.18
CA ALA A 56 -4.85 0.15 -2.42
C ALA A 56 -5.59 1.48 -2.18
N LEU A 57 -6.38 1.58 -1.10
CA LEU A 57 -7.03 2.84 -0.73
C LEU A 57 -6.03 3.95 -0.38
N ALA A 58 -4.89 3.61 0.22
CA ALA A 58 -3.82 4.58 0.48
C ALA A 58 -3.15 5.06 -0.83
N SER A 59 -2.93 4.18 -1.82
CA SER A 59 -2.48 4.59 -3.16
C SER A 59 -3.46 5.57 -3.83
N LEU A 60 -4.77 5.35 -3.68
CA LEU A 60 -5.77 6.29 -4.23
C LEU A 60 -5.69 7.66 -3.57
N ARG A 61 -5.42 7.73 -2.26
CA ARG A 61 -5.20 9.01 -1.56
C ARG A 61 -3.94 9.72 -2.05
N GLN A 62 -2.84 8.98 -2.29
CA GLN A 62 -1.63 9.54 -2.88
C GLN A 62 -1.90 10.12 -4.27
N LEU A 63 -2.66 9.41 -5.11
CA LEU A 63 -3.04 9.88 -6.43
C LEU A 63 -3.93 11.13 -6.36
N ALA A 64 -4.90 11.15 -5.44
CA ALA A 64 -5.76 12.31 -5.22
C ALA A 64 -4.99 13.56 -4.77
N ALA A 65 -3.88 13.37 -4.05
CA ALA A 65 -2.99 14.46 -3.64
C ALA A 65 -1.98 14.90 -4.73
N ALA A 66 -1.93 14.20 -5.87
CA ALA A 66 -0.98 14.46 -6.96
C ALA A 66 -1.74 14.76 -8.27
N PRO A 67 -2.28 15.98 -8.45
CA PRO A 67 -3.11 16.33 -9.61
C PRO A 67 -2.35 16.23 -10.95
N ASP A 68 -1.02 16.39 -10.91
CA ASP A 68 -0.15 16.30 -12.07
C ASP A 68 0.30 14.86 -12.39
N ALA A 69 -0.11 13.88 -11.57
CA ALA A 69 0.22 12.49 -11.82
C ALA A 69 -0.34 12.04 -13.19
N PRO A 70 0.46 11.35 -14.02
CA PRO A 70 0.02 10.90 -15.31
C PRO A 70 -1.19 9.97 -15.16
N ARG A 71 -2.26 10.25 -15.93
CA ARG A 71 -3.43 9.38 -15.99
C ARG A 71 -3.01 8.03 -16.57
N ARG A 72 -3.56 6.95 -16.01
CA ARG A 72 -3.47 5.62 -16.63
C ARG A 72 -4.23 5.68 -17.95
N ARG A 73 -3.51 5.64 -19.07
CA ARG A 73 -4.04 5.57 -20.43
C ARG A 73 -3.93 4.15 -20.96
#